data_AF-A0A965ZYT9-F1
#
_entry.id   AF-A0A965ZYT9-F1
#
_cell.length_a   1.000
_cell.length_b   1.000
_cell.length_c   1.000
_cell.angle_alpha   90.00
_cell.angle_beta   90.00
_cell.angle_gamma   90.00
#
_symmetry.space_group_name_H-M   'P 1'
#
loop_
_entity.id
_entity.type
_entity.pdbx_description
1 polymer ?
#
loop_
_entity_poly.entity_id
_entity_poly.type
_entity_poly.pdbx_seq_one_letter_code
_entity_poly.pdbx_strand_id
1 'polypeptide(L)' 'DPIQRRILGVEGDLGKNLGVANDWGYQIIKQVGNYGDVYDKHVGPNTPVGLARGVNALWTDGGLQYAMPVR' A
#
# COMPACT_ATOMS: atom_id res chain seq x y z
N ASP A 1 3.78 15.23 4.50
CA ASP A 1 4.04 15.15 3.05
C ASP A 1 2.73 15.41 2.28
N PRO A 2 2.70 16.26 1.24
CA PRO A 2 1.52 16.46 0.39
C PRO A 2 0.94 15.15 -0.20
N ILE A 3 1.80 14.19 -0.59
CA ILE A 3 1.38 12.92 -1.18
C ILE A 3 0.61 12.08 -0.15
N GLN A 4 1.12 12.01 1.08
CA GLN A 4 0.45 11.32 2.18
C GLN A 4 -0.92 11.95 2.50
N ARG A 5 -1.02 13.29 2.48
CA ARG A 5 -2.29 13.98 2.74
C ARG A 5 -3.35 13.68 1.67
N ARG A 6 -2.95 13.54 0.40
CA ARG A 6 -3.86 13.19 -0.71
C ARG A 6 -4.39 11.76 -0.61
N ILE A 7 -3.51 10.78 -0.44
CA ILE A 7 -3.93 9.37 -0.39
C ILE A 7 -4.77 9.07 0.86
N LEU A 8 -4.53 9.78 1.96
CA LEU A 8 -5.31 9.66 3.19
C LEU A 8 -6.62 10.46 3.17
N GLY A 9 -6.94 11.15 2.07
CA GLY A 9 -8.19 11.90 1.92
C GLY A 9 -8.25 13.22 2.70
N VAL A 10 -7.12 13.71 3.20
CA VAL A 10 -7.02 14.98 3.93
C VAL A 10 -7.02 16.18 2.98
N GLU A 11 -6.59 15.97 1.73
CA GLU A 11 -6.50 17.01 0.70
C GLU A 11 -6.94 16.44 -0.67
N GLY A 12 -7.68 17.25 -1.44
CA GLY A 12 -8.16 16.87 -2.77
C GLY A 12 -9.41 15.99 -2.78
N ASP A 13 -9.83 15.59 -3.99
CA ASP A 13 -11.09 14.87 -4.25
C ASP A 13 -10.86 13.56 -5.01
N LEU A 14 -9.69 12.95 -4.84
CA LEU A 14 -9.32 11.75 -5.59
C LEU A 14 -10.29 10.58 -5.34
N GLY A 15 -10.74 10.37 -4.10
CA GLY A 15 -11.69 9.31 -3.80
C GLY A 15 -13.01 9.48 -4.58
N LYS A 16 -13.53 10.71 -4.65
CA LYS A 16 -14.71 11.02 -5.45
C LYS A 16 -14.52 10.67 -6.93
N ASN A 17 -13.37 11.01 -7.52
CA ASN A 17 -13.05 10.67 -8.91
C ASN A 17 -12.95 9.16 -9.15
N LEU A 18 -12.60 8.40 -8.11
CA LEU A 18 -12.53 6.94 -8.12
C LEU A 18 -13.86 6.27 -7.75
N GLY A 19 -14.90 7.02 -7.40
CA GLY A 19 -16.20 6.49 -6.97
C GLY A 19 -16.17 5.85 -5.57
N VAL A 20 -15.20 6.22 -4.73
CA VAL A 20 -15.04 5.72 -3.35
C VAL A 20 -15.00 6.89 -2.34
N ALA A 21 -15.04 6.57 -1.05
CA ALA A 21 -14.86 7.59 -0.01
C ALA A 21 -13.48 8.26 -0.12
N ASN A 22 -13.37 9.57 0.18
CA ASN A 22 -12.09 10.29 0.07
C ASN A 22 -10.99 9.70 0.96
N ASP A 23 -11.35 9.14 2.11
CA ASP A 23 -10.43 8.51 3.07
C ASP A 23 -10.13 7.04 2.76
N TRP A 24 -10.42 6.56 1.54
CA TRP A 24 -10.24 5.14 1.15
C TRP A 24 -8.85 4.60 1.49
N GLY A 25 -7.79 5.37 1.26
CA GLY A 25 -6.42 4.95 1.56
C GLY A 25 -6.18 4.77 3.05
N TYR A 26 -6.74 5.66 3.88
CA TYR A 26 -6.72 5.52 5.33
C TYR A 26 -7.48 4.26 5.77
N GLN A 27 -8.66 4.01 5.19
CA GLN A 27 -9.47 2.83 5.53
C GLN A 27 -8.78 1.51 5.20
N ILE A 28 -8.09 1.43 4.05
CA ILE A 28 -7.30 0.23 3.67
C ILE A 28 -6.19 -0.01 4.69
N ILE A 29 -5.35 0.99 4.96
CA ILE A 29 -4.21 0.85 5.87
C ILE A 29 -4.70 0.47 7.27
N LYS A 30 -5.80 1.07 7.74
CA LYS A 30 -6.38 0.76 9.05
C LYS A 30 -6.89 -0.69 9.15
N GLN A 31 -7.45 -1.24 8.09
CA GLN A 31 -8.09 -2.56 8.11
C GLN A 31 -7.10 -3.70 7.88
N VAL A 32 -6.15 -3.53 6.94
CA VAL A 32 -5.26 -4.61 6.49
C VAL A 32 -3.78 -4.29 6.60
N GLY A 33 -3.42 -3.03 6.85
CA GLY A 33 -2.04 -2.57 6.81
C GLY A 33 -1.57 -2.19 5.41
N ASN A 34 -0.28 -1.89 5.29
CA ASN A 34 0.37 -1.65 4.00
C ASN A 34 0.79 -2.98 3.34
N TYR A 35 1.35 -2.90 2.12
CA TYR A 35 1.79 -4.07 1.36
C TYR A 35 2.77 -4.98 2.13
N GLY A 36 3.75 -4.39 2.81
CA GLY A 36 4.72 -5.13 3.62
C GLY A 36 4.05 -5.87 4.78
N ASP A 37 3.13 -5.20 5.48
CA ASP A 37 2.38 -5.80 6.60
C ASP A 37 1.59 -7.04 6.13
N VAL A 38 0.88 -6.90 5.00
CA VAL A 38 0.10 -8.00 4.43
C VAL A 38 1.00 -9.14 3.98
N TYR A 39 2.13 -8.84 3.32
CA TYR A 39 3.06 -9.87 2.86
C TYR A 39 3.65 -10.65 4.05
N ASP A 40 4.16 -9.95 5.06
CA ASP A 40 4.78 -10.57 6.23
C ASP A 40 3.81 -11.41 7.04
N LYS A 41 2.55 -10.98 7.14
CA LYS A 41 1.53 -11.71 7.88
C LYS A 41 1.10 -13.02 7.20
N HIS A 42 1.11 -13.09 5.87
CA HIS A 42 0.49 -14.22 5.16
C HIS A 42 1.49 -15.14 4.47
N VAL A 43 2.53 -14.60 3.84
CA VAL A 43 3.44 -15.37 2.98
C VAL A 43 4.93 -15.14 3.26
N GLY A 44 5.26 -14.20 4.14
CA GLY A 44 6.63 -13.81 4.43
C GLY A 44 7.47 -14.90 5.11
N PRO A 45 8.76 -14.61 5.39
CA PRO A 45 9.71 -15.59 5.91
C PRO A 45 9.31 -16.20 7.25
N ASN A 46 8.49 -15.48 8.03
CA ASN A 46 8.02 -15.89 9.35
C ASN A 46 6.68 -16.64 9.30
N THR A 47 6.18 -16.99 8.11
CA THR A 47 4.95 -17.78 7.95
C THR A 47 5.29 -19.20 7.47
N PRO A 48 4.35 -20.15 7.54
CA PRO A 48 4.56 -21.50 7.00
C PRO A 48 4.89 -21.53 5.50
N VAL A 49 4.54 -20.47 4.74
CA VAL A 49 4.89 -20.36 3.32
C VAL A 49 6.36 -19.97 3.15
N GLY A 50 6.90 -19.12 4.04
CA GLY A 50 8.33 -18.86 4.17
C GLY A 50 8.97 -18.14 2.97
N LEU A 51 8.21 -17.32 2.23
CA LEU A 51 8.76 -16.64 1.05
C LEU A 51 9.60 -15.43 1.44
N ALA A 52 10.82 -15.39 0.91
CA ALA A 52 11.60 -14.16 0.83
C ALA A 52 10.93 -13.17 -0.15
N ARG A 53 11.13 -11.86 0.05
CA ARG A 53 10.54 -10.82 -0.81
C ARG A 53 10.89 -11.01 -2.28
N GLY A 54 12.18 -11.16 -2.61
CA GLY A 54 12.63 -11.34 -4.00
C GLY A 54 12.01 -10.30 -4.94
N VAL A 55 11.40 -10.76 -6.04
CA VAL A 55 10.71 -9.88 -7.01
C VAL A 55 9.53 -9.10 -6.43
N ASN A 56 9.01 -9.49 -5.27
CA ASN A 56 7.94 -8.79 -4.56
C ASN A 56 8.46 -7.68 -3.63
N ALA A 57 9.77 -7.43 -3.56
CA ALA A 57 10.29 -6.25 -2.88
C ALA A 57 9.83 -4.96 -3.61
N LEU A 58 9.93 -3.82 -2.93
CA LEU A 58 9.73 -2.53 -3.59
C LEU A 58 10.77 -2.35 -4.70
N TRP A 59 10.40 -1.61 -5.74
CA TRP A 59 11.31 -1.33 -6.86
C TRP A 59 12.61 -0.62 -6.44
N THR A 60 12.56 0.19 -5.39
CA THR A 60 13.74 0.85 -4.80
C THR A 60 14.67 -0.13 -4.07
N ASP A 61 14.15 -1.29 -3.70
CA ASP A 61 14.83 -2.33 -2.93
C ASP A 61 15.19 -3.53 -3.84
N GLY A 62 15.21 -3.32 -5.16
CA GLY A 62 15.58 -4.33 -6.16
C GLY A 62 14.46 -5.28 -6.59
N GLY A 63 13.21 -5.04 -6.16
CA GLY A 63 12.05 -5.80 -6.61
C GLY A 63 11.30 -5.15 -7.78
N LEU A 64 10.08 -5.60 -8.02
CA LEU A 64 9.22 -5.14 -9.12
C LEU A 64 7.96 -4.42 -8.65
N GLN A 65 7.71 -4.35 -7.33
CA GLN A 65 6.53 -3.66 -6.80
C GLN A 65 6.73 -2.14 -6.89
N TYR A 66 6.04 -1.54 -7.85
CA TYR A 66 6.01 -0.10 -8.09
C TYR A 66 4.59 0.43 -7.90
N ALA A 67 4.39 1.29 -6.91
CA ALA A 67 3.12 1.98 -6.72
C ALA A 67 3.03 3.16 -7.70
N MET A 68 1.98 3.18 -8.53
CA MET A 68 1.72 4.34 -9.37
C MET A 68 1.47 5.58 -8.49
N PRO A 69 1.99 6.76 -8.88
CA PRO A 69 1.80 7.97 -8.11
C PRO A 69 0.32 8.31 -7.92
N VAL A 70 -0.08 8.50 -6.67
CA VAL A 70 -1.40 9.02 -6.28
C VAL A 70 -1.31 10.55 -6.31
N ARG A 71 -1.63 11.14 -7.45
CA ARG A 71 -1.40 12.57 -7.73
C ARG A 71 -2.60 13.25 -8.37
#